data_AF-A0A936UUK4-F1
#
_entry.id   AF-A0A936UUK4-F1
#
_cell.length_a   1.000
_cell.length_b   1.000
_cell.length_c   1.000
_cell.angle_alpha   90.00
_cell.angle_beta   90.00
_cell.angle_gamma   90.00
#
_symmetry.space_group_name_H-M   'P 1'
#
loop_
_entity.id
_entity.type
_entity.pdbx_description
1 polymer ?
#
loop_
_entity_poly.entity_id
_entity_poly.type
_entity_poly.pdbx_seq_one_letter_code
_entity_poly.pdbx_strand_id
1 'polypeptide(L)'
;MRKIFTAIFLLLFSGMANAQLNNPVTWTYTAVKLADKTYELHITANIEGNWHLYAQDAGEGPEPTTFSFTANPLITFDGKVKELGKLEKAYDKNFKSVLKYYSKKVDFVQKVKVKSAATTIVKGTVNFMVCNDRLCLPPRDVPFTIKVGGK
;
A
#
# COMPACT_ATOMS: atom_id res chain seq x y z
N MET A 1 16.73 -59.06 -3.22
CA MET A 1 15.77 -58.03 -2.78
C MET A 1 16.40 -57.08 -1.74
N ARG A 2 17.55 -56.45 -2.05
CA ARG A 2 18.27 -55.57 -1.11
C ARG A 2 18.79 -54.28 -1.74
N LYS A 3 18.35 -53.98 -2.97
CA LYS A 3 18.72 -52.78 -3.73
C LYS A 3 17.52 -51.89 -4.12
N ILE A 4 16.31 -52.26 -3.70
CA ILE A 4 15.08 -51.51 -4.02
C ILE A 4 14.72 -50.51 -2.90
N PHE A 5 15.20 -50.73 -1.67
CA PHE A 5 14.88 -49.85 -0.54
C PHE A 5 15.66 -48.52 -0.51
N THR A 6 16.77 -48.40 -1.26
CA THR A 6 17.57 -47.17 -1.27
C THR A 6 17.05 -46.12 -2.26
N ALA A 7 16.13 -46.48 -3.16
CA ALA A 7 15.61 -45.57 -4.18
C ALA A 7 14.42 -44.71 -3.71
N ILE A 8 13.78 -45.06 -2.58
CA ILE A 8 12.56 -44.38 -2.11
C ILE A 8 12.86 -43.22 -1.15
N PHE A 9 14.06 -43.14 -0.59
CA PHE A 9 14.43 -42.05 0.34
C PHE A 9 14.92 -40.76 -0.35
N LEU A 10 15.18 -40.79 -1.67
CA LEU A 10 15.70 -39.64 -2.41
C LEU A 10 14.62 -38.78 -3.11
N LEU A 11 13.35 -39.13 -2.96
CA LEU A 11 12.22 -38.47 -3.66
C LEU A 11 11.38 -37.53 -2.77
N LEU A 12 11.78 -37.30 -1.52
CA LEU A 12 11.01 -36.47 -0.57
C LEU A 12 11.60 -35.07 -0.31
N PHE A 13 12.58 -34.63 -1.11
CA PHE A 13 13.20 -33.30 -0.96
C PHE A 13 13.03 -32.41 -2.20
N SER A 14 11.92 -32.56 -2.91
CA SER A 14 11.49 -31.57 -3.90
C SER A 14 11.05 -30.32 -3.14
N GLY A 15 11.98 -29.38 -3.02
CA GLY A 15 11.86 -28.19 -2.20
C GLY A 15 10.53 -27.46 -2.38
N MET A 16 9.97 -27.05 -1.24
CA MET A 16 8.99 -25.97 -1.17
C MET A 16 9.65 -24.69 -1.67
N ALA A 17 9.71 -24.52 -2.99
CA ALA A 17 10.02 -23.23 -3.60
C ALA A 17 8.85 -22.30 -3.32
N ASN A 18 8.90 -21.62 -2.18
CA ASN A 18 8.03 -20.47 -1.95
C ASN A 18 8.47 -19.40 -2.94
N ALA A 19 7.80 -19.33 -4.10
CA ALA A 19 7.77 -18.11 -4.89
C ALA A 19 6.98 -17.06 -4.10
N GLN A 20 7.60 -16.48 -3.07
CA GLN A 20 7.03 -15.34 -2.40
C GLN A 20 6.92 -14.24 -3.45
N LEU A 21 5.68 -13.90 -3.81
CA LEU A 21 5.38 -12.67 -4.55
C LEU A 21 6.08 -11.55 -3.80
N ASN A 22 7.16 -11.04 -4.40
CA ASN A 22 7.95 -9.98 -3.82
C ASN A 22 7.01 -8.78 -3.70
N ASN A 23 6.55 -8.50 -2.47
CA ASN A 23 5.69 -7.37 -2.21
C ASN A 23 6.55 -6.30 -1.55
N PRO A 24 7.21 -5.44 -2.36
CA PRO A 24 8.18 -4.49 -1.84
C PRO A 24 7.54 -3.35 -1.05
N VAL A 25 6.21 -3.37 -0.86
CA VAL A 25 5.48 -2.39 -0.08
C VAL A 25 4.69 -3.07 1.02
N THR A 26 5.04 -2.74 2.26
CA THR A 26 4.29 -3.13 3.45
C THR A 26 3.48 -1.93 3.94
N TRP A 27 2.18 -2.13 4.08
CA TRP A 27 1.24 -1.09 4.49
C TRP A 27 0.91 -1.17 5.98
N THR A 28 0.89 -0.02 6.65
CA THR A 28 0.45 0.13 8.04
C THR A 28 -0.71 1.11 8.10
N TYR A 29 -1.71 0.82 8.93
CA TYR A 29 -2.94 1.61 9.01
C TYR A 29 -3.21 2.02 10.44
N THR A 30 -3.25 3.33 10.71
CA THR A 30 -3.51 3.85 12.05
C THR A 30 -4.51 5.00 12.02
N ALA A 31 -5.14 5.28 13.16
CA ALA A 31 -5.99 6.44 13.36
C ALA A 31 -5.42 7.30 14.49
N VAL A 32 -5.30 8.60 14.23
CA VAL A 32 -4.90 9.60 15.21
C VAL A 32 -6.10 10.50 15.49
N LYS A 33 -6.52 10.59 16.76
CA LYS A 33 -7.60 11.50 17.17
C LYS A 33 -7.04 12.92 17.27
N LEU A 34 -7.61 13.85 16.49
CA LEU A 34 -7.20 15.25 16.50
C LEU A 34 -8.04 16.09 17.47
N ALA A 35 -9.34 15.84 17.52
CA ALA A 35 -10.31 16.57 18.34
C ALA A 35 -11.54 15.69 18.58
N ASP A 36 -12.59 16.25 19.22
CA ASP A 36 -13.86 15.53 19.30
C ASP A 36 -14.34 15.15 17.90
N LYS A 37 -14.65 13.86 17.74
CA LYS A 37 -15.14 13.24 16.50
C LYS A 37 -14.26 13.43 15.26
N THR A 38 -13.05 13.97 15.38
CA THR A 38 -12.18 14.27 14.23
C THR A 38 -10.91 13.43 14.31
N TYR A 39 -10.61 12.71 13.23
CA TYR A 39 -9.49 11.78 13.15
C TYR A 39 -8.70 11.99 11.86
N GLU A 40 -7.41 11.71 11.92
CA GLU A 40 -6.58 11.44 10.75
C GLU A 40 -6.39 9.94 10.61
N LEU A 41 -6.65 9.44 9.40
CA LEU A 41 -6.35 8.08 8.99
C LEU A 41 -4.99 8.11 8.30
N HIS A 42 -4.02 7.40 8.87
CA HIS A 42 -2.68 7.27 8.31
C HIS A 42 -2.59 5.91 7.62
N ILE A 43 -2.40 5.93 6.30
CA ILE A 43 -2.17 4.76 5.46
C ILE A 43 -0.72 4.83 4.99
N THR A 44 0.18 4.24 5.77
CA THR A 44 1.63 4.37 5.58
C THR A 44 2.17 3.24 4.71
N ALA A 45 2.84 3.59 3.62
CA ALA A 45 3.62 2.66 2.81
C ALA A 45 5.08 2.62 3.28
N ASN A 46 5.59 1.43 3.62
CA ASN A 46 7.01 1.18 3.82
C ASN A 46 7.54 0.45 2.59
N ILE A 47 8.52 1.04 1.91
CA ILE A 47 8.97 0.65 0.58
C ILE A 47 10.40 0.09 0.69
N GLU A 48 10.56 -1.16 0.27
CA GLU A 48 11.81 -1.89 0.41
C GLU A 48 12.84 -1.52 -0.66
N GLY A 49 14.13 -1.64 -0.30
CA GLY A 49 15.23 -1.59 -1.27
C GLY A 49 15.25 -0.33 -2.14
N ASN A 50 15.33 -0.54 -3.46
CA ASN A 50 15.32 0.47 -4.52
C ASN A 50 13.98 0.54 -5.26
N TRP A 51 12.89 0.13 -4.60
CA TRP A 51 11.55 0.29 -5.18
C TRP A 51 11.04 1.72 -4.98
N HIS A 52 10.23 2.15 -5.94
CA HIS A 52 9.62 3.47 -6.00
C HIS A 52 8.11 3.30 -6.11
N LEU A 53 7.37 3.96 -5.21
CA LEU A 53 5.91 4.03 -5.21
C LEU A 53 5.47 5.33 -5.85
N TYR A 54 4.65 5.27 -6.89
CA TYR A 54 4.19 6.47 -7.59
C TYR A 54 3.23 7.30 -6.75
N ALA A 55 3.38 8.62 -6.84
CA ALA A 55 2.51 9.57 -6.14
C ALA A 55 1.07 9.55 -6.68
N GLN A 56 0.14 10.18 -5.97
CA GLN A 56 -1.23 10.42 -6.46
C GLN A 56 -1.27 11.32 -7.70
N ASP A 57 -0.22 12.12 -7.91
CA ASP A 57 0.05 12.89 -9.11
C ASP A 57 1.41 12.48 -9.69
N ALA A 58 1.44 11.27 -10.26
CA ALA A 58 2.64 10.59 -10.73
C ALA A 58 3.25 11.18 -12.00
N GLY A 59 2.52 12.03 -12.75
CA GLY A 59 2.87 12.39 -14.13
C GLY A 59 2.26 11.43 -15.14
N GLU A 60 2.74 11.49 -16.39
CA GLU A 60 2.29 10.57 -17.45
C GLU A 60 3.15 9.31 -17.46
N GLY A 61 2.52 8.14 -17.53
CA GLY A 61 3.19 6.86 -17.66
C GLY A 61 2.67 5.80 -16.67
N PRO A 62 3.38 5.52 -15.55
CA PRO A 62 2.93 4.56 -14.55
C PRO A 62 1.63 4.99 -13.85
N GLU A 63 0.84 4.00 -13.40
CA GLU A 63 -0.42 4.26 -12.71
C GLU A 63 -0.18 4.95 -11.34
N PRO A 64 -0.85 6.08 -11.06
CA PRO A 64 -0.70 6.79 -9.80
C PRO A 64 -1.32 6.00 -8.63
N THR A 65 -0.82 6.23 -7.42
CA THR A 65 -1.47 5.69 -6.22
C THR A 65 -2.84 6.33 -6.06
N THR A 66 -3.89 5.55 -5.82
CA THR A 66 -5.25 6.07 -5.58
C THR A 66 -5.92 5.39 -4.39
N PHE A 67 -6.86 6.10 -3.76
CA PHE A 67 -7.60 5.62 -2.61
C PHE A 67 -9.09 5.63 -2.90
N SER A 68 -9.73 4.48 -2.68
CA SER A 68 -11.19 4.33 -2.73
C SER A 68 -11.71 3.98 -1.36
N PHE A 69 -12.57 4.81 -0.79
CA PHE A 69 -13.19 4.55 0.51
C PHE A 69 -14.60 3.99 0.34
N THR A 70 -14.94 2.96 1.11
CA THR A 70 -16.32 2.45 1.16
C THR A 70 -17.21 3.47 1.85
N ALA A 71 -18.35 3.79 1.23
CA ALA A 71 -19.34 4.69 1.82
C ALA A 71 -19.79 4.18 3.20
N ASN A 72 -19.77 5.07 4.18
CA ASN A 72 -20.21 4.78 5.54
C ASN A 72 -21.00 5.98 6.06
N PRO A 73 -22.30 5.82 6.42
CA PRO A 73 -23.16 6.93 6.83
C PRO A 73 -22.69 7.63 8.11
N LEU A 74 -21.84 6.97 8.92
CA LEU A 74 -21.26 7.51 10.16
C LEU A 74 -19.96 8.28 9.94
N ILE A 75 -19.40 8.28 8.72
CA ILE A 75 -18.12 8.90 8.40
C ILE A 75 -18.33 10.00 7.35
N THR A 76 -17.62 11.11 7.51
CA THR A 76 -17.54 12.18 6.52
C THR A 76 -16.08 12.46 6.25
N PHE A 77 -15.68 12.38 4.97
CA PHE A 77 -14.31 12.65 4.54
C PHE A 77 -14.11 14.16 4.36
N ASP A 78 -13.04 14.70 4.96
CA ASP A 78 -12.71 16.12 4.94
C ASP A 78 -11.51 16.35 4.02
N GLY A 79 -11.79 16.70 2.77
CA GLY A 79 -10.78 16.94 1.74
C GLY A 79 -10.21 15.66 1.11
N LYS A 80 -9.16 15.84 0.31
CA LYS A 80 -8.42 14.77 -0.38
C LYS A 80 -7.38 14.13 0.54
N VAL A 81 -6.96 12.91 0.19
CA VAL A 81 -5.81 12.25 0.80
C VAL A 81 -4.55 13.07 0.54
N LYS A 82 -3.83 13.42 1.60
CA LYS A 82 -2.55 14.13 1.53
C LYS A 82 -1.40 13.14 1.56
N GLU A 83 -0.28 13.50 0.96
CA GLU A 83 0.94 12.69 0.98
C GLU A 83 1.99 13.36 1.86
N LEU A 84 2.48 12.63 2.86
CA LEU A 84 3.54 13.07 3.75
C LEU A 84 4.75 12.17 3.53
N GLY A 85 5.71 12.66 2.74
CA GLY A 85 6.93 11.93 2.41
C GLY A 85 7.90 12.82 1.65
N LYS A 86 9.10 12.31 1.42
CA LYS A 86 10.09 12.99 0.57
C LYS A 86 9.74 12.71 -0.90
N LEU A 87 8.96 13.61 -1.51
CA LEU A 87 8.60 13.50 -2.92
C LEU A 87 9.85 13.61 -3.80
N GLU A 88 10.09 12.59 -4.60
CA GLU A 88 11.14 12.55 -5.61
C GLU A 88 10.54 12.85 -6.99
N LYS A 89 11.33 13.50 -7.84
CA LYS A 89 10.93 13.86 -9.21
C LYS A 89 12.06 13.48 -10.15
N ALA A 90 11.75 12.72 -11.20
CA ALA A 90 12.72 12.35 -12.22
C ALA A 90 12.08 12.41 -13.61
N TYR A 91 12.81 12.94 -14.58
CA TYR A 91 12.36 12.91 -15.96
C TYR A 91 12.60 11.52 -16.56
N ASP A 92 11.52 10.89 -17.02
CA ASP A 92 11.59 9.61 -17.71
C ASP A 92 11.50 9.83 -19.23
N LYS A 93 12.49 9.31 -19.96
CA LYS A 93 12.57 9.48 -21.43
C LYS A 93 11.56 8.61 -22.19
N ASN A 94 11.14 7.48 -21.62
CA ASN A 94 10.17 6.59 -22.24
C ASN A 94 8.79 7.22 -22.21
N PHE A 95 8.43 7.81 -21.07
CA PHE A 95 7.15 8.50 -20.90
C PHE A 95 7.20 9.98 -21.29
N LYS A 96 8.40 10.52 -21.54
CA LYS A 96 8.64 11.93 -21.85
C LYS A 96 8.04 12.90 -20.81
N SER A 97 7.95 12.45 -19.56
CA SER A 97 7.26 13.14 -18.47
C SER A 97 8.12 13.18 -17.21
N VAL A 98 7.82 14.15 -16.33
CA VAL A 98 8.42 14.18 -14.99
C VAL A 98 7.60 13.27 -14.10
N LEU A 99 8.16 12.10 -13.79
CA LEU A 99 7.57 11.16 -12.87
C LEU A 99 7.75 11.64 -11.44
N LYS A 100 6.72 11.46 -10.60
CA LYS A 100 6.77 11.75 -9.18
C LYS A 100 6.50 10.50 -8.36
N TYR A 101 7.39 10.20 -7.42
CA TYR A 101 7.35 8.97 -6.64
C TYR A 101 7.98 9.15 -5.26
N TYR A 102 7.83 8.13 -4.42
CA TYR A 102 8.40 8.06 -3.08
C TYR A 102 9.28 6.82 -2.96
N SER A 103 10.38 6.96 -2.23
CA SER A 103 11.24 5.85 -1.82
C SER A 103 11.23 5.71 -0.30
N LYS A 104 11.49 4.50 0.20
CA LYS A 104 11.56 4.13 1.63
C LYS A 104 10.25 4.25 2.40
N LYS A 105 9.61 5.42 2.41
CA LYS A 105 8.40 5.66 3.20
C LYS A 105 7.60 6.84 2.66
N VAL A 106 6.29 6.68 2.60
CA VAL A 106 5.33 7.78 2.45
C VAL A 106 4.10 7.46 3.29
N ASP A 107 3.52 8.49 3.89
CA ASP A 107 2.31 8.37 4.68
C ASP A 107 1.16 9.11 4.00
N PHE A 108 0.09 8.38 3.70
CA PHE A 108 -1.09 8.92 3.06
C PHE A 108 -2.14 9.23 4.13
N VAL A 109 -2.47 10.51 4.29
CA VAL A 109 -3.28 11.02 5.39
C VAL A 109 -4.65 11.47 4.89
N GLN A 110 -5.70 10.81 5.37
CA GLN A 110 -7.09 11.20 5.13
C GLN A 110 -7.74 11.69 6.42
N LYS A 111 -8.23 12.93 6.42
CA LYS A 111 -8.99 13.45 7.54
C LYS A 111 -10.46 13.03 7.47
N VAL A 112 -11.03 12.61 8.59
CA VAL A 112 -12.42 12.20 8.70
C VAL A 112 -13.10 12.77 9.94
N LYS A 113 -14.41 12.97 9.84
CA LYS A 113 -15.32 13.25 10.95
C LYS A 113 -16.25 12.07 11.19
N VAL A 114 -16.42 11.68 12.45
CA VAL A 114 -17.28 10.58 12.88
C VAL A 114 -18.56 11.16 13.49
N LYS A 115 -19.72 10.70 13.04
CA LYS A 115 -21.01 11.25 13.53
C LYS A 115 -21.39 10.75 14.92
N SER A 116 -20.96 9.54 15.28
CA SER A 116 -21.24 8.87 16.55
C SER A 116 -19.99 8.72 17.40
N ALA A 117 -20.15 8.65 18.73
CA ALA A 117 -19.08 8.26 19.64
C ALA A 117 -18.79 6.75 19.62
N ALA A 118 -19.67 5.95 18.99
CA ALA A 118 -19.47 4.52 18.85
C ALA A 118 -18.28 4.18 17.94
N THR A 119 -17.57 3.11 18.29
CA THR A 119 -16.50 2.56 17.46
C THR A 119 -17.05 2.23 16.07
N THR A 120 -16.41 2.79 15.04
CA THR A 120 -16.77 2.68 13.64
C THR A 120 -15.56 2.21 12.84
N ILE A 121 -15.78 1.39 11.82
CA ILE A 121 -14.72 0.92 10.91
C ILE A 121 -14.79 1.72 9.61
N VAL A 122 -13.70 2.40 9.28
CA VAL A 122 -13.46 2.93 7.94
C VAL A 122 -12.84 1.81 7.10
N LYS A 123 -13.42 1.55 5.94
CA LYS A 123 -12.89 0.57 4.97
C LYS A 123 -12.50 1.30 3.70
N GLY A 124 -11.45 0.82 3.05
CA GLY A 124 -11.06 1.32 1.75
C GLY A 124 -10.09 0.37 1.05
N THR A 125 -9.67 0.78 -0.13
CA THR A 125 -8.71 0.10 -0.97
C THR A 125 -7.69 1.12 -1.45
N VAL A 126 -6.41 0.78 -1.37
CA VAL A 126 -5.35 1.49 -2.07
C VAL A 126 -5.01 0.73 -3.35
N ASN A 127 -5.09 1.42 -4.48
CA ASN A 127 -4.53 0.94 -5.75
C ASN A 127 -3.17 1.59 -5.94
N PHE A 128 -2.14 0.81 -6.25
CA PHE A 128 -0.82 1.36 -6.44
C PHE A 128 0.03 0.52 -7.40
N MET A 129 1.04 1.18 -7.97
CA MET A 129 2.05 0.59 -8.82
C MET A 129 3.45 0.94 -8.29
N VAL A 130 4.40 0.00 -8.44
CA VAL A 130 5.79 0.20 -8.05
C VAL A 130 6.75 -0.22 -9.16
N CYS A 131 7.86 0.50 -9.27
CA CYS A 131 8.97 0.14 -10.16
C CYS A 131 10.30 0.22 -9.43
N ASN A 132 11.27 -0.52 -9.93
CA ASN A 132 12.68 -0.32 -9.63
C ASN A 132 13.44 -0.07 -10.94
N ASP A 133 14.76 -0.02 -10.88
CA ASP A 133 15.63 0.24 -12.04
C ASP A 133 15.52 -0.78 -13.19
N ARG A 134 14.88 -1.94 -12.96
CA ARG A 134 14.83 -3.05 -13.92
C ARG A 134 13.43 -3.35 -14.42
N LEU A 135 12.43 -3.25 -13.55
CA LEU A 135 11.07 -3.64 -13.88
C LEU A 135 10.04 -2.90 -13.05
N CYS A 136 8.82 -2.91 -13.57
CA CYS A 136 7.62 -2.45 -12.91
C CYS A 136 6.73 -3.64 -12.58
N LEU A 137 6.18 -3.66 -11.37
CA LEU A 137 5.13 -4.61 -11.02
C LEU A 137 3.79 -4.07 -11.52
N PRO A 138 2.86 -4.95 -11.95
CA PRO A 138 1.52 -4.51 -12.32
C PRO A 138 0.83 -3.81 -11.14
N PRO A 139 -0.08 -2.85 -11.41
CA PRO A 139 -0.88 -2.22 -10.36
C PRO A 139 -1.66 -3.27 -9.57
N ARG A 140 -1.83 -3.04 -8.26
CA ARG A 140 -2.59 -3.92 -7.40
C ARG A 140 -3.43 -3.16 -6.38
N ASP A 141 -4.54 -3.78 -6.03
CA ASP A 141 -5.42 -3.34 -4.96
C ASP A 141 -5.03 -3.99 -3.64
N VAL A 142 -4.97 -3.20 -2.58
CA VAL A 142 -4.82 -3.68 -1.20
C VAL A 142 -5.94 -3.09 -0.35
N PRO A 143 -6.87 -3.93 0.17
CA PRO A 143 -7.90 -3.47 1.07
C PRO A 143 -7.31 -3.13 2.44
N PHE A 144 -7.89 -2.15 3.10
CA PHE A 144 -7.55 -1.75 4.46
C PHE A 144 -8.78 -1.45 5.30
N THR A 145 -8.60 -1.57 6.61
CA THR A 145 -9.62 -1.21 7.60
C THR A 145 -8.99 -0.46 8.76
N ILE A 146 -9.59 0.65 9.16
CA ILE A 146 -9.12 1.48 10.28
C ILE A 146 -10.28 1.71 11.25
N LYS A 147 -10.06 1.45 12.54
CA LYS A 147 -11.04 1.73 13.59
C LYS A 147 -10.92 3.19 14.02
N VAL A 148 -12.05 3.88 14.11
CA VAL A 148 -12.20 5.24 14.63
C VAL A 148 -13.38 5.31 15.59
N GLY A 149 -13.46 6.36 16.41
CA GLY A 149 -14.46 6.41 17.49
C GLY A 149 -14.15 5.40 18.61
N GLY A 150 -15.08 5.24 19.54
CA GLY A 150 -14.79 4.60 20.82
C GLY A 150 -14.10 5.58 21.78
N LYS A 151 -14.13 5.24 23.07
CA LYS A 151 -13.54 6.06 24.15
C LYS A 151 -12.05 6.30 23.91
#